data_AF-A0A194PG75-F1
#
_entry.id   AF-A0A194PG75-F1
#
_cell.length_a   1.000
_cell.length_b   1.000
_cell.length_c   1.000
_cell.angle_alpha   90.00
_cell.angle_beta   90.00
_cell.angle_gamma   90.00
#
_symmetry.space_group_name_H-M   'P 1'
#
loop_
_entity.id
_entity.type
_entity.pdbx_description
1 polymer ?
#
loop_
_entity_poly.entity_id
_entity_poly.type
_entity_poly.pdbx_seq_one_letter_code
_entity_poly.pdbx_strand_id
1 'polypeptide(L)'
;MPPQPQPQGLIVETGNGASVLQLPATTLEQIRHIASDPGASTLRLPPPATEPPAGARELDFDLCYVCKHCKVAFPSPAPLQAHQARACYAGRESARGLIRVVQPALECRVCPSERFRTAADFRRHTEAEGHARRAAHAVGQPAGPPEPLSHEMEDVVNQITLLAARAAQDSAAPKEAGVGFCAPGPRFPPPGELPLASAGH
;
A
#
# COMPACT_ATOMS: atom_id res chain seq x y z
N MET A 1 -16.98 38.85 34.38
CA MET A 1 -17.15 37.91 33.25
C MET A 1 -15.80 37.27 33.01
N PRO A 2 -15.62 35.96 33.24
CA PRO A 2 -14.35 35.31 32.91
C PRO A 2 -14.13 35.36 31.40
N PRO A 3 -12.89 35.56 30.91
CA PRO A 3 -12.62 35.54 29.48
C PRO A 3 -12.95 34.14 28.94
N GLN A 4 -13.83 34.11 27.94
CA GLN A 4 -14.20 32.90 27.21
C GLN A 4 -12.90 32.27 26.66
N PRO A 5 -12.62 30.98 26.90
CA PRO A 5 -11.43 30.34 26.35
C PRO A 5 -11.55 30.40 24.82
N GLN A 6 -10.67 31.17 24.20
CA GLN A 6 -10.61 31.25 22.73
C GLN A 6 -10.37 29.84 22.18
N PRO A 7 -11.08 29.42 21.12
CA PRO A 7 -10.81 28.14 20.50
C PRO A 7 -9.36 28.13 20.03
N GLN A 8 -8.56 27.26 20.64
CA GLN A 8 -7.18 27.02 20.27
C GLN A 8 -7.19 26.26 18.94
N GLY A 9 -7.34 26.99 17.84
CA GLY A 9 -7.39 26.45 16.48
C GLY A 9 -6.26 27.01 15.63
N LEU A 10 -5.76 26.22 14.69
CA LEU A 10 -4.81 26.68 13.69
C LEU A 10 -5.61 27.36 12.58
N ILE A 11 -5.43 28.66 12.41
CA ILE A 11 -6.11 29.41 11.35
C ILE A 11 -5.43 29.09 10.04
N VAL A 12 -6.15 28.42 9.13
CA VAL A 12 -5.70 28.12 7.78
C VAL A 12 -6.29 29.16 6.86
N GLU A 13 -5.45 30.07 6.37
CA GLU A 13 -5.87 31.08 5.39
C GLU A 13 -6.06 30.41 4.03
N THR A 14 -7.29 29.96 3.77
CA THR A 14 -7.65 29.45 2.46
C THR A 14 -8.04 30.64 1.60
N GLY A 15 -7.64 30.70 0.32
CA GLY A 15 -7.91 31.85 -0.56
C GLY A 15 -9.39 32.25 -0.74
N ASN A 16 -10.33 31.54 -0.11
CA ASN A 16 -11.78 31.83 -0.04
C ASN A 16 -12.24 32.32 1.35
N GLY A 17 -11.32 32.62 2.27
CA GLY A 17 -11.59 33.02 3.66
C GLY A 17 -10.75 32.22 4.68
N ALA A 18 -10.57 32.79 5.88
CA ALA A 18 -9.89 32.10 6.98
C ALA A 18 -10.74 30.91 7.47
N SER A 19 -10.21 29.70 7.35
CA SER A 19 -10.84 28.48 7.84
C SER A 19 -10.09 28.00 9.08
N VAL A 20 -10.79 27.82 10.21
CA VAL A 20 -10.15 27.41 11.46
C VAL A 20 -10.07 25.89 11.51
N LEU A 21 -8.87 25.34 11.37
CA LEU A 21 -8.62 23.93 11.63
C LEU A 21 -8.57 23.75 13.15
N GLN A 22 -9.63 23.19 13.73
CA GLN A 22 -9.67 22.87 15.15
C GLN A 22 -8.74 21.69 15.40
N LEU A 23 -7.55 21.96 15.95
CA LEU A 23 -6.58 20.96 16.33
C LEU A 23 -6.60 20.79 17.85
N PRO A 24 -6.38 19.57 18.38
CA PRO A 24 -6.15 19.38 19.81
C PRO A 24 -5.00 20.26 20.31
N ALA A 25 -5.08 20.73 21.56
CA ALA A 25 -4.05 21.55 22.18
C ALA A 25 -2.67 20.88 22.12
N THR A 26 -2.62 19.56 22.33
CA THR A 26 -1.41 18.73 22.23
C THR A 26 -0.75 18.83 20.85
N THR A 27 -1.55 18.85 19.78
CA THR A 27 -1.04 19.03 18.42
C THR A 27 -0.45 20.42 18.20
N LEU A 28 -1.07 21.46 18.75
CA LEU A 28 -0.52 22.83 18.65
C LEU A 28 0.82 22.95 19.40
N GLU A 29 0.94 22.31 20.56
CA GLU A 29 2.21 22.24 21.30
C GLU A 29 3.29 21.49 20.51
N GLN A 30 2.93 20.37 19.87
CA GLN A 30 3.83 19.65 18.97
C GLN A 30 4.29 20.52 17.79
N ILE A 31 3.41 21.30 17.18
CA ILE A 31 3.76 22.25 16.11
C ILE A 31 4.79 23.26 16.63
N ARG A 32 4.59 23.81 17.83
CA ARG A 32 5.52 24.76 18.44
C ARG A 32 6.89 24.13 18.67
N HIS A 33 6.94 22.89 19.14
CA HIS A 33 8.18 22.15 19.34
C HIS A 33 8.91 21.87 18.02
N ILE A 34 8.21 21.29 17.04
CA ILE A 34 8.79 20.94 15.71
C ILE A 34 9.31 22.19 15.00
N ALA A 35 8.63 23.32 15.17
CA ALA A 35 9.02 24.54 14.49
C ALA A 35 10.28 25.21 15.07
N SER A 36 10.85 24.69 16.15
CA SER A 36 12.16 25.10 16.65
C SER A 36 13.32 24.49 15.85
N ASP A 37 13.07 23.40 15.14
CA ASP A 37 14.04 22.75 14.25
C ASP A 37 13.98 23.37 12.84
N PRO A 38 15.11 23.71 12.19
CA PRO A 38 15.10 24.25 10.82
C PRO A 38 14.61 23.23 9.77
N GLY A 39 14.43 23.66 8.52
CA GLY A 39 14.08 22.75 7.42
C GLY A 39 12.63 22.25 7.42
N ALA A 40 12.37 21.20 6.64
CA ALA A 40 11.03 20.63 6.45
C ALA A 40 10.75 19.50 7.45
N SER A 41 9.57 19.49 8.04
CA SER A 41 9.10 18.43 8.93
C SER A 41 7.69 18.00 8.56
N THR A 42 7.32 16.77 8.92
CA THR A 42 5.96 16.25 8.75
C THR A 42 5.38 15.95 10.13
N LEU A 43 4.21 16.50 10.45
CA LEU A 43 3.44 16.17 11.64
C LEU A 43 2.25 15.31 11.22
N ARG A 44 2.26 14.06 11.64
CA ARG A 44 1.16 13.12 11.40
C ARG A 44 0.21 13.17 12.59
N LEU A 45 -1.04 13.55 12.34
CA LEU A 45 -2.08 13.51 13.35
C LEU A 45 -2.40 12.05 13.70
N PRO A 46 -2.68 11.75 14.98
CA PRO A 46 -3.00 10.39 15.40
C PRO A 46 -4.20 9.86 14.60
N PRO A 47 -4.13 8.61 14.09
CA PRO A 47 -5.29 7.99 13.46
C PRO A 47 -6.42 7.88 14.49
N PRO A 48 -7.69 7.89 14.08
CA PRO A 48 -8.81 7.57 14.95
C PRO A 48 -8.76 6.08 15.32
N ALA A 49 -7.89 5.71 16.28
CA ALA A 49 -7.81 4.46 17.05
C ALA A 49 -8.19 3.13 16.36
N THR A 50 -7.97 2.98 15.06
CA THR A 50 -8.28 1.76 14.31
C THR A 50 -7.12 1.39 13.40
N GLU A 51 -6.75 0.11 13.44
CA GLU A 51 -5.86 -0.50 12.45
C GLU A 51 -6.45 -0.37 11.03
N PRO A 52 -5.59 -0.24 10.00
CA PRO A 52 -6.07 -0.12 8.63
C PRO A 52 -6.79 -1.40 8.21
N PRO A 53 -8.01 -1.29 7.63
CA PRO A 53 -8.77 -2.47 7.22
C PRO A 53 -8.05 -3.28 6.13
N ALA A 54 -8.32 -4.59 6.08
CA ALA A 54 -7.76 -5.47 5.07
C ALA A 54 -8.05 -4.98 3.64
N GLY A 55 -7.05 -5.08 2.75
CA GLY A 55 -7.15 -4.58 1.37
C GLY A 55 -6.96 -3.07 1.22
N ALA A 56 -6.83 -2.31 2.32
CA ALA A 56 -6.42 -0.91 2.28
C ALA A 56 -4.88 -0.76 2.22
N ARG A 57 -4.43 0.37 1.69
CA ARG A 57 -3.08 0.91 1.88
C ARG A 57 -3.20 2.25 2.60
N GLU A 58 -2.43 2.44 3.66
CA GLU A 58 -2.38 3.73 4.34
C GLU A 58 -1.55 4.73 3.52
N LEU A 59 -2.02 5.97 3.47
CA LEU A 59 -1.31 7.10 2.89
C LEU A 59 -1.48 8.34 3.77
N ASP A 60 -0.67 9.37 3.50
CA ASP A 60 -0.80 10.66 4.14
C ASP A 60 -1.67 11.60 3.31
N PHE A 61 -2.71 12.15 3.91
CA PHE A 61 -3.53 13.21 3.34
C PHE A 61 -3.10 14.56 3.94
N ASP A 62 -2.71 15.49 3.08
CA ASP A 62 -2.27 16.82 3.52
C ASP A 62 -3.46 17.67 4.00
N LEU A 63 -3.41 18.11 5.25
CA LEU A 63 -4.42 19.02 5.81
C LEU A 63 -4.01 20.48 5.62
N CYS A 64 -2.76 20.81 5.95
CA CYS A 64 -2.22 22.15 5.82
C CYS A 64 -0.69 22.16 5.92
N TYR A 65 -0.11 23.31 5.60
CA TYR A 65 1.31 23.59 5.66
C TYR A 65 1.56 24.79 6.57
N VAL A 66 2.40 24.63 7.59
CA VAL A 66 2.67 25.66 8.59
C VAL A 66 4.04 26.26 8.36
N CYS A 67 4.12 27.59 8.34
CA CYS A 67 5.40 28.29 8.32
C CYS A 67 6.10 28.12 9.66
N LYS A 68 7.33 27.58 9.68
CA LYS A 68 8.07 27.41 10.94
C LYS A 68 8.45 28.73 11.60
N HIS A 69 8.52 29.85 10.88
CA HIS A 69 8.84 31.14 11.48
C HIS A 69 7.66 31.75 12.24
N CYS A 70 6.57 32.08 11.54
CA CYS A 70 5.42 32.78 12.10
C CYS A 70 4.31 31.86 12.62
N LYS A 71 4.41 30.54 12.41
CA LYS A 71 3.41 29.53 12.79
C LYS A 71 2.03 29.69 12.11
N VAL A 72 1.94 30.49 11.05
CA VAL A 72 0.73 30.63 10.21
C VAL A 72 0.57 29.40 9.31
N ALA A 73 -0.67 28.94 9.13
CA ALA A 73 -1.00 27.78 8.33
C ALA A 73 -1.64 28.13 6.99
N PHE A 74 -1.32 27.32 5.99
CA PHE A 74 -1.69 27.51 4.60
C PHE A 74 -2.29 26.23 4.03
N PRO A 75 -3.26 26.30 3.12
CA PRO A 75 -3.96 25.13 2.57
C PRO A 75 -3.10 24.33 1.59
N SER A 76 -2.03 24.93 1.04
CA SER A 76 -1.15 24.29 0.06
C SER A 76 0.26 24.90 0.09
N PRO A 77 1.25 24.27 -0.56
CA PRO A 77 2.62 24.77 -0.57
C PRO A 77 2.78 26.14 -1.24
N ALA A 78 2.01 26.41 -2.29
CA ALA A 78 2.14 27.65 -3.09
C ALA A 78 1.92 28.96 -2.28
N PRO A 79 0.80 29.14 -1.54
CA PRO A 79 0.61 30.34 -0.71
C PRO A 79 1.63 30.42 0.45
N LEU A 80 2.06 29.29 1.00
CA LEU A 80 3.14 29.27 1.99
C LEU A 80 4.46 29.78 1.39
N GLN A 81 4.85 29.30 0.22
CA GLN A 81 6.07 29.74 -0.46
C GLN A 81 6.03 31.24 -0.77
N ALA A 82 4.90 31.75 -1.27
CA ALA A 82 4.71 33.17 -1.50
C ALA A 82 4.86 33.99 -0.20
N HIS A 83 4.28 33.51 0.89
CA HIS A 83 4.44 34.12 2.22
C HIS A 83 5.90 34.10 2.69
N GLN A 84 6.59 32.98 2.57
CA GLN A 84 8.00 32.83 2.97
C GLN A 84 8.92 33.75 2.16
N ALA A 85 8.68 33.87 0.85
CA ALA A 85 9.48 34.70 -0.05
C ALA A 85 9.30 36.20 0.20
N ARG A 86 8.06 36.64 0.46
CA ARG A 86 7.71 38.08 0.47
C ARG A 86 7.68 38.70 1.86
N ALA A 87 7.35 37.92 2.89
CA ALA A 87 7.02 38.48 4.20
C ALA A 87 7.84 37.86 5.35
N CYS A 88 8.03 36.54 5.34
CA CYS A 88 8.52 35.84 6.53
C CYS A 88 10.05 35.66 6.58
N TYR A 89 10.68 35.42 5.43
CA TYR A 89 12.11 35.09 5.35
C TYR A 89 12.87 36.03 4.41
N ALA A 90 12.48 37.30 4.32
CA ALA A 90 13.21 38.31 3.55
C ALA A 90 14.66 38.38 4.05
N GLY A 91 15.62 38.01 3.20
CA GLY A 91 17.06 37.94 3.53
C GLY A 91 17.49 36.74 4.38
N ARG A 92 16.62 35.74 4.62
CA ARG A 92 16.89 34.57 5.47
C ARG A 92 16.45 33.25 4.83
N GLU A 93 16.72 33.10 3.53
CA GLU A 93 16.18 31.98 2.74
C GLU A 93 16.69 30.61 3.22
N SER A 94 17.93 30.54 3.72
CA SER A 94 18.54 29.32 4.26
C SER A 94 17.91 28.85 5.58
N ALA A 95 17.19 29.73 6.28
CA ALA A 95 16.47 29.40 7.52
C ALA A 95 15.01 28.97 7.26
N ARG A 96 14.58 28.91 5.99
CA ARG A 96 13.20 28.52 5.63
C ARG A 96 12.88 27.14 6.16
N GLY A 97 11.70 27.03 6.75
CA GLY A 97 11.21 25.76 7.27
C GLY A 97 9.69 25.70 7.22
N LEU A 98 9.19 24.48 7.06
CA LEU A 98 7.76 24.20 7.02
C LEU A 98 7.42 22.96 7.82
N ILE A 99 6.17 22.91 8.30
CA ILE A 99 5.58 21.70 8.87
C ILE A 99 4.43 21.30 7.96
N ARG A 100 4.54 20.13 7.35
CA ARG A 100 3.47 19.49 6.61
C ARG A 100 2.59 18.71 7.60
N VAL A 101 1.36 19.17 7.82
CA VAL A 101 0.42 18.51 8.74
C VAL A 101 -0.44 17.56 7.94
N VAL A 102 -0.40 16.28 8.29
CA VAL A 102 -1.07 15.20 7.55
C VAL A 102 -1.97 14.39 8.46
N GLN A 103 -3.01 13.81 7.87
CA GLN A 103 -3.86 12.82 8.51
C GLN A 103 -3.73 11.49 7.75
N PRO A 104 -3.75 10.34 8.45
CA PRO A 104 -3.88 9.05 7.79
C PRO A 104 -5.14 9.00 6.93
N ALA A 105 -4.97 8.55 5.69
CA ALA A 105 -6.04 8.21 4.76
C ALA A 105 -5.81 6.80 4.22
N LEU A 106 -6.82 6.25 3.56
CA LEU A 106 -6.84 4.89 3.05
C LEU A 106 -7.00 4.92 1.53
N GLU A 107 -6.23 4.12 0.81
CA GLU A 107 -6.38 3.88 -0.63
C GLU A 107 -6.74 2.41 -0.84
N CYS A 108 -7.66 2.15 -1.76
CA CYS A 108 -8.05 0.80 -2.10
C CYS A 108 -7.03 0.16 -3.04
N ARG A 109 -6.51 -1.03 -2.70
CA ARG A 109 -5.56 -1.76 -3.56
C ARG A 109 -6.18 -2.27 -4.86
N VAL A 110 -7.51 -2.47 -4.89
CA VAL A 110 -8.26 -2.91 -6.07
C VAL A 110 -8.71 -1.71 -6.93
N CYS A 111 -8.89 -0.54 -6.30
CA CYS A 111 -9.33 0.69 -6.94
C CYS A 111 -8.30 1.80 -6.68
N PRO A 112 -7.18 1.84 -7.42
CA PRO A 112 -6.02 2.69 -7.08
C PRO A 112 -6.31 4.20 -7.11
N SER A 113 -7.40 4.63 -7.76
CA SER A 113 -7.84 6.03 -7.78
C SER A 113 -8.72 6.41 -6.60
N GLU A 114 -9.18 5.44 -5.81
CA GLU A 114 -10.17 5.66 -4.74
C GLU A 114 -9.48 5.82 -3.38
N ARG A 115 -9.73 6.97 -2.74
CA ARG A 115 -9.12 7.37 -1.46
C ARG A 115 -10.19 7.77 -0.45
N PHE A 116 -9.98 7.39 0.81
CA PHE A 116 -10.95 7.52 1.88
C PHE A 116 -10.31 8.15 3.12
N ARG A 117 -11.03 9.05 3.78
CA ARG A 117 -10.56 9.69 5.02
C ARG A 117 -10.85 8.86 6.27
N THR A 118 -11.76 7.89 6.18
CA THR A 118 -12.15 7.04 7.31
C THR A 118 -12.26 5.58 6.90
N ALA A 119 -12.06 4.68 7.87
CA ALA A 119 -12.27 3.25 7.66
C ALA A 119 -13.74 2.91 7.35
N ALA A 120 -14.70 3.70 7.82
CA ALA A 120 -16.12 3.51 7.52
C ALA A 120 -16.43 3.76 6.04
N ASP A 121 -15.89 4.84 5.46
CA ASP A 121 -16.04 5.12 4.04
C ASP A 121 -15.36 4.05 3.17
N PHE A 122 -14.19 3.58 3.60
CA PHE A 122 -13.51 2.46 2.94
C PHE A 122 -14.34 1.18 2.96
N ARG A 123 -14.93 0.81 4.10
CA ARG A 123 -15.78 -0.40 4.20
C ARG A 123 -17.00 -0.31 3.29
N ARG A 124 -17.68 0.84 3.29
CA ARG A 124 -18.80 1.11 2.37
C ARG A 124 -18.38 0.97 0.90
N HIS A 125 -17.17 1.39 0.56
CA HIS A 125 -16.63 1.19 -0.79
C HIS A 125 -16.41 -0.29 -1.10
N THR A 126 -15.82 -1.07 -0.19
CA THR A 126 -15.55 -2.50 -0.42
C THR A 126 -16.83 -3.33 -0.54
N GLU A 127 -17.92 -2.89 0.09
CA GLU A 127 -19.24 -3.52 0.02
C GLU A 127 -20.01 -3.16 -1.27
N ALA A 128 -19.55 -2.17 -2.04
CA ALA A 128 -20.22 -1.75 -3.26
C ALA A 128 -20.03 -2.75 -4.41
N GLU A 129 -21.06 -2.98 -5.21
CA GLU A 129 -21.02 -3.92 -6.35
C GLU A 129 -19.91 -3.59 -7.35
N GLY A 130 -19.60 -2.31 -7.55
CA GLY A 130 -18.50 -1.87 -8.43
C GLY A 130 -17.13 -2.34 -7.94
N HIS A 131 -16.92 -2.39 -6.62
CA HIS A 131 -15.71 -2.95 -6.03
C HIS A 131 -15.67 -4.47 -6.22
N ALA A 132 -16.77 -5.17 -5.91
CA ALA A 132 -16.86 -6.63 -6.06
C ALA A 132 -16.56 -7.10 -7.49
N ARG A 133 -17.09 -6.40 -8.51
CA ARG A 133 -16.78 -6.68 -9.91
C ARG A 133 -15.29 -6.53 -10.21
N ARG A 134 -14.67 -5.42 -9.78
CA ARG A 134 -13.23 -5.18 -9.98
C ARG A 134 -12.35 -6.18 -9.22
N ALA A 135 -12.74 -6.55 -8.00
CA ALA A 135 -12.03 -7.54 -7.20
C ALA A 135 -12.09 -8.93 -7.85
N ALA A 136 -13.26 -9.33 -8.37
CA ALA A 136 -13.41 -10.56 -9.13
C ALA A 136 -12.54 -10.57 -10.40
N HIS A 137 -12.44 -9.45 -11.11
CA HIS A 137 -11.52 -9.31 -12.24
C HIS A 137 -10.05 -9.37 -11.81
N ALA A 138 -9.68 -8.80 -10.67
CA ALA A 138 -8.31 -8.82 -10.16
C ALA A 138 -7.86 -10.22 -9.68
N VAL A 139 -8.79 -11.04 -9.16
CA VAL A 139 -8.52 -12.42 -8.72
C VAL A 139 -8.64 -13.41 -9.90
N GLY A 140 -9.49 -13.11 -10.89
CA GLY A 140 -9.67 -13.91 -12.10
C GLY A 140 -8.69 -13.60 -13.24
N GLN A 141 -7.76 -12.67 -13.04
CA GLN A 141 -6.68 -12.41 -13.98
C GLN A 141 -5.48 -13.27 -13.57
N PRO A 142 -5.16 -14.39 -14.28
CA PRO A 142 -3.80 -14.90 -14.23
C PRO A 142 -2.87 -13.75 -14.61
N ALA A 143 -1.71 -13.68 -13.96
CA ALA A 143 -0.71 -12.64 -14.19
C ALA A 143 -0.41 -12.50 -15.70
N GLY A 144 -1.05 -11.52 -16.35
CA GLY A 144 -0.91 -11.20 -17.76
C GLY A 144 -1.35 -12.30 -18.74
N PRO A 145 -1.72 -11.94 -19.99
CA PRO A 145 -1.42 -12.86 -21.09
C PRO A 145 0.11 -13.04 -21.14
N PRO A 146 0.64 -14.26 -21.29
CA PRO A 146 2.03 -14.39 -21.70
C PRO A 146 2.17 -13.60 -23.00
N GLU A 147 3.21 -12.76 -23.06
CA GLU A 147 3.64 -12.15 -24.33
C GLU A 147 3.58 -13.23 -25.43
N PRO A 148 3.08 -12.90 -26.64
CA PRO A 148 3.02 -13.88 -27.72
C PRO A 148 4.43 -14.44 -27.86
N LEU A 149 4.57 -15.75 -27.61
CA LEU A 149 5.83 -16.46 -27.67
C LEU A 149 6.53 -16.00 -28.94
N SER A 150 7.65 -15.29 -28.76
CA SER A 150 8.50 -14.91 -29.88
C SER A 150 8.75 -16.19 -30.67
N HIS A 151 8.46 -16.13 -31.97
CA HIS A 151 8.36 -17.23 -32.95
C HIS A 151 9.52 -18.27 -32.90
N GLU A 152 10.59 -17.98 -32.17
CA GLU A 152 11.72 -18.86 -31.93
C GLU A 152 11.47 -19.93 -30.84
N MET A 153 10.56 -19.72 -29.87
CA MET A 153 10.26 -20.73 -28.84
C MET A 153 9.15 -21.70 -29.24
N GLU A 154 8.31 -21.34 -30.20
CA GLU A 154 7.23 -22.21 -30.70
C GLU A 154 7.79 -23.30 -31.65
N ASP A 155 8.85 -22.98 -32.39
CA ASP A 155 9.57 -23.95 -33.23
C ASP A 155 10.27 -25.04 -32.39
N VAL A 156 10.85 -24.66 -31.24
CA VAL A 156 11.49 -25.62 -30.32
C VAL A 156 10.47 -26.61 -29.75
N VAL A 157 9.27 -26.14 -29.38
CA VAL A 157 8.21 -27.01 -28.84
C VAL A 157 7.67 -27.95 -29.92
N ASN A 158 7.48 -27.46 -31.14
CA ASN A 158 7.08 -28.30 -32.28
C ASN A 158 8.16 -29.32 -32.64
N GLN A 159 9.44 -28.93 -32.62
CA GLN A 159 10.55 -29.83 -32.90
C GLN A 159 10.68 -30.95 -31.85
N ILE A 160 10.53 -30.63 -30.55
CA ILE A 160 10.51 -31.65 -29.48
C ILE A 160 9.33 -32.61 -29.67
N THR A 161 8.16 -32.09 -30.04
CA THR A 161 6.95 -32.90 -30.27
C THR A 161 7.14 -33.85 -31.47
N LEU A 162 7.72 -33.36 -32.56
CA LEU A 162 8.08 -34.17 -33.73
C LEU A 162 9.14 -35.22 -33.41
N LEU A 163 10.14 -34.90 -32.58
CA LEU A 163 11.14 -35.87 -32.11
C LEU A 163 10.51 -36.97 -31.25
N ALA A 164 9.61 -36.60 -30.33
CA ALA A 164 8.91 -37.55 -29.46
C ALA A 164 7.98 -38.47 -30.26
N ALA A 165 7.26 -37.95 -31.25
CA ALA A 165 6.41 -38.74 -32.13
C ALA A 165 7.21 -39.75 -32.97
N ARG A 166 8.40 -39.38 -33.46
CA ARG A 166 9.30 -40.32 -34.15
C ARG A 166 9.84 -41.40 -33.22
N ALA A 167 10.26 -41.06 -32.01
CA ALA A 167 10.77 -42.03 -31.04
C ALA A 167 9.71 -43.07 -30.64
N ALA A 168 8.44 -42.66 -30.56
CA ALA A 168 7.32 -43.57 -30.27
C ALA A 168 7.04 -44.56 -31.42
N GLN A 169 7.33 -44.21 -32.67
CA GLN A 169 7.12 -45.08 -33.83
C GLN A 169 8.26 -46.09 -34.05
N ASP A 170 9.48 -45.79 -33.57
CA ASP A 170 10.63 -46.72 -33.65
C ASP A 170 10.55 -47.86 -32.62
N SER A 171 9.68 -47.75 -31.62
CA SER A 171 9.54 -48.71 -30.51
C SER A 171 8.53 -49.85 -30.76
N ALA A 172 8.06 -50.05 -32.00
CA ALA A 172 7.05 -51.06 -32.33
C ALA A 172 7.58 -52.12 -33.33
N ALA A 173 8.45 -53.02 -32.85
CA ALA A 173 8.71 -54.32 -33.48
C ALA A 173 8.80 -55.43 -32.40
N PRO A 174 8.17 -56.61 -32.57
CA PRO A 174 7.99 -57.55 -31.47
C PRO A 174 8.98 -58.73 -31.43
N LYS A 175 9.14 -59.26 -30.20
CA LYS A 175 9.24 -60.67 -29.77
C LYS A 175 10.58 -61.24 -29.19
N GLU A 176 10.43 -61.61 -27.91
CA GLU A 176 10.94 -62.77 -27.12
C GLU A 176 12.33 -62.81 -26.44
N ALA A 177 12.22 -63.27 -25.18
CA ALA A 177 13.10 -64.17 -24.41
C ALA A 177 14.22 -63.57 -23.54
N GLY A 178 14.03 -63.67 -22.21
CA GLY A 178 15.09 -64.19 -21.36
C GLY A 178 15.40 -63.42 -20.07
N VAL A 179 15.00 -64.06 -18.96
CA VAL A 179 15.66 -64.06 -17.62
C VAL A 179 15.50 -62.81 -16.75
N GLY A 180 14.84 -63.00 -15.61
CA GLY A 180 14.57 -61.95 -14.63
C GLY A 180 15.65 -61.75 -13.57
N PHE A 181 15.45 -60.72 -12.74
CA PHE A 181 15.86 -60.72 -11.35
C PHE A 181 15.03 -59.68 -10.57
N CYS A 182 14.46 -60.10 -9.44
CA CYS A 182 13.60 -59.29 -8.59
C CYS A 182 14.40 -58.38 -7.63
N ALA A 183 13.78 -57.23 -7.33
CA ALA A 183 13.76 -56.48 -6.06
C ALA A 183 14.92 -55.48 -5.75
N PRO A 184 14.74 -54.56 -4.77
CA PRO A 184 13.56 -53.76 -4.40
C PRO A 184 13.90 -52.26 -4.19
N GLY A 185 12.91 -51.36 -4.21
CA GLY A 185 13.06 -49.96 -3.77
C GLY A 185 11.99 -49.57 -2.74
N PRO A 186 12.35 -48.94 -1.60
CA PRO A 186 11.41 -48.70 -0.52
C PRO A 186 10.35 -47.66 -0.92
N ARG A 187 9.09 -48.06 -0.79
CA ARG A 187 7.93 -47.20 -1.01
C ARG A 187 7.69 -46.38 0.27
N PHE A 188 7.93 -45.08 0.21
CA PHE A 188 7.56 -44.15 1.27
C PHE A 188 6.04 -44.09 1.42
N PRO A 189 5.47 -44.17 2.64
CA PRO A 189 4.05 -43.96 2.86
C PRO A 189 3.71 -42.44 2.83
N PRO A 190 2.57 -42.04 2.24
CA PRO A 190 2.09 -40.67 2.28
C PRO A 190 1.58 -40.27 3.69
N PRO A 191 1.55 -38.97 3.99
CA PRO A 191 1.35 -38.46 5.35
C PRO A 191 -0.12 -38.53 5.74
N GLY A 192 -0.41 -39.11 6.89
CA GLY A 192 -1.70 -38.92 7.57
C GLY A 192 -2.35 -40.17 8.11
N GLU A 193 -1.68 -40.93 8.99
CA GLU A 193 -2.35 -41.68 10.04
C GLU A 193 -1.46 -41.68 11.29
N LEU A 194 -1.98 -41.15 12.40
CA LEU A 194 -1.37 -41.21 13.72
C LEU A 194 -1.78 -42.53 14.40
N PRO A 195 -0.85 -43.41 14.80
CA PRO A 195 -1.15 -44.43 15.78
C PRO A 195 -0.90 -43.88 17.19
N LEU A 196 -2.01 -43.74 17.92
CA LEU A 196 -2.09 -43.62 19.36
C LEU A 196 -1.57 -44.91 20.03
N ALA A 197 -1.15 -44.80 21.30
CA ALA A 197 -0.76 -45.87 22.25
C ALA A 197 0.71 -46.31 22.18
N SER A 198 1.43 -46.62 23.26
CA SER A 198 1.14 -46.61 24.70
C SER A 198 2.45 -46.72 25.48
N ALA A 199 2.36 -46.45 26.78
CA ALA A 199 3.38 -46.55 27.82
C ALA A 199 4.18 -47.86 27.91
N GLY A 200 5.36 -47.78 28.54
CA GLY A 200 5.81 -48.84 29.46
C GLY A 200 7.32 -49.10 29.51
N HIS A 201 7.92 -48.64 30.63
CA HIS A 201 9.10 -49.14 31.37
C HIS A 201 10.43 -49.39 30.65
#